data_AF-A0A0M3DDK2-F1
#
_entry.id   AF-A0A0M3DDK2-F1
#
_cell.length_a   1.000
_cell.length_b   1.000
_cell.length_c   1.000
_cell.angle_alpha   90.00
_cell.angle_beta   90.00
_cell.angle_gamma   90.00
#
_symmetry.space_group_name_H-M   'P 1'
#
loop_
_entity.id
_entity.type
_entity.pdbx_description
1 polymer ?
#
loop_
_entity_poly.entity_id
_entity_poly.type
_entity_poly.pdbx_seq_one_letter_code
_entity_poly.pdbx_strand_id
1 'polypeptide(L)'
;MRNIKILSMICIIIGNVLLGGCSFYKNTNHNSNNNESANQNGLSIFEYNEQFTSSYKKYIEPLYIEEFDNAEKFLENQELTSNTDYLDEYKNLLVICERHISGFKKDMNNLVMQDLKLTDMNNDLVENSNSLITEINSKINALESIPSEKHSLDSENFIDYIESNFQISEIITEKFGNSIKSIKSYLNIELNK
;
A
#
# COMPACT_ATOMS: atom_id res chain seq x y z
N MET A 1 38.76 8.24 -4.26
CA MET A 1 37.69 8.69 -3.36
C MET A 1 36.36 8.59 -4.08
N ARG A 2 35.54 7.61 -3.72
CA ARG A 2 34.08 7.68 -3.85
C ARG A 2 33.53 6.67 -2.85
N ASN A 3 32.62 7.14 -2.01
CA ASN A 3 32.40 6.61 -0.68
C ASN A 3 31.66 5.26 -0.70
N ILE A 4 32.22 4.31 0.03
CA ILE A 4 31.55 3.09 0.49
C ILE A 4 30.42 3.51 1.44
N LYS A 5 29.18 3.20 1.11
CA LYS A 5 28.04 3.23 2.04
C LYS A 5 27.29 1.91 1.98
N ILE A 6 27.71 1.03 2.89
CA ILE A 6 26.90 0.14 3.73
C ILE A 6 25.80 -0.65 2.99
N LEU A 7 26.21 -1.85 2.62
CA LEU A 7 25.46 -3.11 2.75
C LEU A 7 24.31 -3.03 3.78
N SER A 8 23.07 -3.03 3.30
CA SER A 8 21.89 -3.49 4.05
C SER A 8 21.22 -4.57 3.22
N MET A 9 21.82 -5.75 3.29
CA MET A 9 21.20 -7.02 2.97
C MET A 9 19.89 -7.14 3.76
N ILE A 10 18.74 -7.14 3.09
CA ILE A 10 17.47 -7.60 3.67
C ILE A 10 16.92 -8.67 2.75
N CYS A 11 16.74 -9.84 3.36
CA CYS A 11 16.47 -11.11 2.73
C CYS A 11 15.19 -11.12 1.90
N ILE A 12 15.27 -11.80 0.76
CA ILE A 12 14.14 -12.39 0.07
C ILE A 12 13.39 -13.28 1.07
N ILE A 13 12.21 -12.85 1.52
CA ILE A 13 11.20 -13.76 2.09
C ILE A 13 10.08 -13.84 1.08
N ILE A 14 10.33 -14.61 0.01
CA ILE A 14 9.26 -15.32 -0.69
C ILE A 14 8.92 -16.49 0.24
N GLY A 15 7.89 -16.31 1.05
CA GLY A 15 7.50 -17.28 2.07
C GLY A 15 5.99 -17.37 2.18
N ASN A 16 5.42 -18.30 1.42
CA ASN A 16 4.12 -18.96 1.60
C ASN A 16 3.30 -18.51 2.82
N VAL A 17 2.22 -17.77 2.60
CA VAL A 17 1.13 -17.69 3.59
C VAL A 17 -0.02 -18.57 3.11
N LEU A 18 0.18 -19.89 3.27
CA LEU A 18 -0.91 -20.86 3.30
C LEU A 18 -1.42 -20.97 4.75
N LEU A 19 -2.73 -20.75 4.90
CA LEU A 19 -3.66 -21.48 5.76
C LEU A 19 -3.20 -21.97 7.15
N GLY A 20 -3.89 -21.47 8.18
CA GLY A 20 -4.41 -22.32 9.26
C GLY A 20 -3.95 -21.97 10.68
N GLY A 21 -4.93 -21.91 11.60
CA GLY A 21 -4.71 -22.26 13.00
C GLY A 21 -5.03 -21.18 14.03
N CYS A 22 -6.25 -21.22 14.56
CA CYS A 22 -6.61 -20.56 15.81
C CYS A 22 -5.90 -21.19 17.03
N SER A 23 -5.82 -20.35 18.08
CA SER A 23 -5.82 -20.68 19.51
C SER A 23 -4.48 -21.02 20.17
N PHE A 24 -4.05 -20.16 21.10
CA PHE A 24 -4.06 -20.43 22.55
C PHE A 24 -3.41 -19.26 23.31
N TYR A 25 -4.18 -18.47 24.05
CA TYR A 25 -3.78 -18.06 25.40
C TYR A 25 -5.02 -18.00 26.30
N LYS A 26 -4.79 -18.48 27.53
CA LYS A 26 -5.78 -18.86 28.52
C LYS A 26 -6.60 -17.69 29.04
N ASN A 27 -7.88 -18.02 29.22
CA ASN A 27 -8.88 -17.45 30.11
C ASN A 27 -8.31 -16.90 31.43
N THR A 28 -8.48 -15.59 31.64
CA THR A 28 -8.60 -15.00 32.97
C THR A 28 -10.01 -14.42 33.05
N ASN A 29 -10.87 -15.08 33.82
CA ASN A 29 -12.18 -14.56 34.16
C ASN A 29 -12.01 -13.24 34.93
N HIS A 30 -12.36 -12.13 34.28
CA HIS A 30 -12.89 -10.98 35.00
C HIS A 30 -14.28 -10.72 34.47
N ASN A 31 -15.27 -11.10 35.26
CA ASN A 31 -16.64 -10.69 35.04
C ASN A 31 -16.71 -9.18 35.28
N SER A 32 -16.77 -8.41 34.19
CA SER A 32 -17.14 -7.02 34.22
C SER A 32 -18.21 -6.85 33.15
N ASN A 33 -19.47 -6.89 33.58
CA ASN A 33 -20.56 -6.26 32.85
C ASN A 33 -20.26 -4.77 32.83
N ASN A 34 -19.45 -4.34 31.88
CA ASN A 34 -19.42 -2.96 31.46
C ASN A 34 -20.19 -2.94 30.15
N ASN A 35 -21.36 -2.33 30.18
CA ASN A 35 -21.92 -1.69 29.01
C ASN A 35 -20.79 -0.84 28.42
N GLU A 36 -20.15 -1.32 27.35
CA GLU A 36 -19.34 -0.47 26.51
C GLU A 36 -20.30 0.57 25.94
N SER A 37 -20.33 1.69 26.64
CA SER A 37 -20.85 2.93 26.10
C SER A 37 -19.98 3.18 24.88
N ALA A 38 -20.50 2.86 23.70
CA ALA A 38 -19.92 3.29 22.44
C ALA A 38 -19.55 4.76 22.61
N ASN A 39 -18.26 5.06 22.50
CA ASN A 39 -17.76 6.41 22.71
C ASN A 39 -18.48 7.31 21.70
N GLN A 40 -19.46 8.07 22.16
CA GLN A 40 -20.25 8.99 21.32
C GLN A 40 -19.41 10.20 20.86
N ASN A 41 -18.18 10.30 21.37
CA ASN A 41 -17.20 11.28 20.96
C ASN A 41 -16.13 10.54 20.14
N GLY A 42 -15.88 10.97 18.91
CA GLY A 42 -14.91 10.34 18.00
C GLY A 42 -13.50 10.21 18.59
N LEU A 43 -12.57 9.67 17.82
CA LEU A 43 -11.18 9.49 18.21
C LEU A 43 -10.53 10.83 18.57
N SER A 44 -9.78 10.85 19.67
CA SER A 44 -8.85 11.95 19.95
C SER A 44 -7.71 11.97 18.92
N ILE A 45 -6.99 13.10 18.84
CA ILE A 45 -5.82 13.24 17.97
C ILE A 45 -4.77 12.16 18.27
N PHE A 46 -4.57 11.81 19.54
CA PHE A 46 -3.61 10.79 19.96
C PHE A 46 -4.03 9.39 19.48
N GLU A 47 -5.28 8.99 19.74
CA GLU A 47 -5.80 7.68 19.30
C GLU A 47 -5.79 7.55 17.78
N TYR A 48 -6.14 8.61 17.06
CA TYR A 48 -6.05 8.64 15.60
C TYR A 48 -4.59 8.50 15.13
N ASN A 49 -3.65 9.22 15.75
CA ASN A 49 -2.23 9.12 15.39
C ASN A 49 -1.67 7.71 15.60
N GLU A 50 -2.06 7.02 16.68
CA GLU A 50 -1.68 5.63 16.91
C GLU A 50 -2.25 4.71 15.82
N GLN A 51 -3.54 4.84 15.51
CA GLN A 51 -4.20 4.07 14.45
C GLN A 51 -3.56 4.30 13.08
N PHE A 52 -3.39 5.58 12.68
CA PHE A 52 -2.78 5.96 11.41
C PHE A 52 -1.33 5.45 11.31
N THR A 53 -0.52 5.63 12.36
CA THR A 53 0.88 5.20 12.36
C THR A 53 0.99 3.67 12.29
N SER A 54 0.18 2.95 13.06
CA SER A 54 0.15 1.48 13.06
C SER A 54 -0.23 0.94 11.69
N SER A 55 -1.29 1.48 11.09
CA SER A 55 -1.75 1.07 9.76
C SER A 55 -0.75 1.44 8.67
N TYR A 56 -0.16 2.63 8.72
CA TYR A 56 0.88 3.07 7.78
C TYR A 56 2.08 2.13 7.80
N LYS A 57 2.62 1.80 8.98
CA LYS A 57 3.76 0.87 9.12
C LYS A 57 3.44 -0.53 8.63
N LYS A 58 2.20 -0.98 8.85
CA LYS A 58 1.76 -2.32 8.45
C LYS A 58 1.61 -2.47 6.95
N TYR A 59 1.05 -1.46 6.28
CA TYR A 59 0.63 -1.60 4.88
C TYR A 59 1.36 -0.70 3.90
N ILE A 60 1.66 0.55 4.26
CA ILE A 60 2.21 1.51 3.31
C ILE A 60 3.74 1.57 3.35
N GLU A 61 4.34 1.57 4.53
CA GLU A 61 5.81 1.57 4.68
C GLU A 61 6.51 0.40 3.97
N PRO A 62 5.94 -0.83 3.92
CA PRO A 62 6.53 -1.93 3.16
C PRO A 62 6.44 -1.77 1.64
N LEU A 63 5.67 -0.81 1.12
CA LEU A 63 5.58 -0.54 -0.31
C LEU A 63 6.73 0.38 -0.73
N TYR A 64 7.61 -0.11 -1.59
CA TYR A 64 8.57 0.75 -2.29
C TYR A 64 7.82 1.51 -3.40
N ILE A 65 7.32 2.71 -3.09
CA ILE A 65 6.54 3.53 -4.02
C ILE A 65 7.31 3.85 -5.32
N GLU A 66 8.64 3.89 -5.29
CA GLU A 66 9.47 4.10 -6.48
C GLU A 66 9.55 2.90 -7.43
N GLU A 67 9.25 1.68 -6.95
CA GLU A 67 9.20 0.44 -7.75
C GLU A 67 7.77 0.13 -8.24
N PHE A 68 6.77 0.79 -7.65
CA PHE A 68 5.36 0.51 -7.88
C PHE A 68 4.85 0.90 -9.27
N ASP A 69 5.40 1.95 -9.88
CA ASP A 69 4.99 2.42 -11.22
C ASP A 69 6.12 2.41 -12.25
N ASN A 70 7.27 1.83 -11.90
CA ASN A 70 8.40 1.71 -12.80
C ASN A 70 8.74 0.21 -12.95
N ALA A 71 8.26 -0.36 -14.05
CA ALA A 71 8.38 -1.79 -14.31
C ALA A 71 9.85 -2.15 -14.59
N GLU A 72 10.59 -1.28 -15.28
CA GLU A 72 12.02 -1.43 -15.53
C GLU A 72 12.81 -1.60 -14.21
N LYS A 73 12.67 -0.69 -13.25
CA LYS A 73 13.35 -0.71 -11.94
C LYS A 73 13.04 -1.93 -11.10
N PHE A 74 11.78 -2.39 -11.11
CA PHE A 74 11.41 -3.61 -10.39
C PHE A 74 12.16 -4.84 -10.96
N LEU A 75 12.49 -4.80 -12.25
CA LEU A 75 12.91 -5.98 -13.02
C LEU A 75 14.40 -6.00 -13.32
N GLU A 76 15.11 -4.88 -13.24
CA GLU A 76 16.58 -4.83 -13.19
C GLU A 76 17.15 -5.77 -12.09
N ASN A 77 16.35 -6.08 -11.08
CA ASN A 77 16.73 -6.93 -9.95
C ASN A 77 16.32 -8.41 -10.11
N GLN A 78 15.74 -8.81 -11.23
CA GLN A 78 15.15 -10.14 -11.43
C GLN A 78 15.82 -10.87 -12.61
N GLU A 79 16.26 -12.12 -12.42
CA GLU A 79 16.79 -12.97 -13.50
C GLU A 79 15.64 -13.65 -14.27
N LEU A 80 14.81 -12.87 -14.98
CA LEU A 80 13.67 -13.40 -15.72
C LEU A 80 14.06 -13.93 -17.09
N THR A 81 13.53 -15.10 -17.43
CA THR A 81 13.89 -15.83 -18.65
C THR A 81 12.93 -15.63 -19.82
N SER A 82 11.76 -15.02 -19.58
CA SER A 82 10.76 -14.75 -20.61
C SER A 82 9.87 -13.55 -20.30
N ASN A 83 9.24 -12.99 -21.33
CA ASN A 83 8.24 -11.92 -21.20
C ASN A 83 6.95 -12.37 -20.49
N THR A 84 6.69 -13.67 -20.46
CA THR A 84 5.56 -14.20 -19.68
C THR A 84 5.88 -14.16 -18.19
N ASP A 85 7.09 -14.58 -17.81
CA ASP A 85 7.56 -14.50 -16.41
C ASP A 85 7.58 -13.03 -15.95
N TYR A 86 8.05 -12.12 -16.82
CA TYR A 86 7.95 -10.67 -16.62
C TYR A 86 6.53 -10.23 -16.27
N LEU A 87 5.56 -10.60 -17.12
CA LEU A 87 4.21 -10.11 -16.99
C LEU A 87 3.56 -10.64 -15.70
N ASP A 88 3.83 -11.90 -15.37
CA ASP A 88 3.32 -12.53 -14.16
C ASP A 88 3.90 -11.90 -12.89
N GLU A 89 5.22 -11.65 -12.84
CA GLU A 89 5.84 -10.97 -11.70
C GLU A 89 5.36 -9.53 -11.55
N TYR A 90 5.22 -8.79 -12.65
CA TYR A 90 4.73 -7.42 -12.59
C TYR A 90 3.26 -7.34 -12.14
N LYS A 91 2.40 -8.26 -12.61
CA LYS A 91 1.02 -8.38 -12.08
C LYS A 91 1.00 -8.74 -10.61
N ASN A 92 1.87 -9.66 -10.16
CA ASN A 92 1.98 -10.03 -8.75
C ASN A 92 2.34 -8.83 -7.86
N LEU A 93 3.28 -7.99 -8.31
CA LEU A 93 3.60 -6.73 -7.63
C LEU A 93 2.36 -5.84 -7.50
N LEU A 94 1.63 -5.61 -8.59
CA LEU A 94 0.42 -4.78 -8.58
C LEU A 94 -0.65 -5.34 -7.63
N VAL A 95 -0.84 -6.66 -7.59
CA VAL A 95 -1.77 -7.33 -6.66
C VAL A 95 -1.33 -7.15 -5.20
N ILE A 96 -0.02 -7.23 -4.91
CA ILE A 96 0.50 -6.96 -3.57
C ILE A 96 0.21 -5.51 -3.16
N CYS A 97 0.46 -4.56 -4.05
CA CYS A 97 0.21 -3.14 -3.80
C CYS A 97 -1.28 -2.84 -3.59
N GLU A 98 -2.15 -3.37 -4.44
CA GLU A 98 -3.61 -3.29 -4.26
C GLU A 98 -4.01 -3.75 -2.87
N ARG A 99 -3.57 -4.94 -2.47
CA ARG A 99 -3.93 -5.55 -1.19
C ARG A 99 -3.47 -4.69 -0.01
N HIS A 100 -2.28 -4.12 -0.10
CA HIS A 100 -1.75 -3.24 0.95
C HIS A 100 -2.55 -1.93 1.04
N ILE A 101 -2.81 -1.27 -0.08
CA ILE A 101 -3.60 -0.02 -0.09
C ILE A 101 -5.04 -0.29 0.37
N SER A 102 -5.63 -1.42 -0.04
CA SER A 102 -6.94 -1.88 0.44
C SER A 102 -6.95 -2.16 1.95
N GLY A 103 -5.90 -2.78 2.48
CA GLY A 103 -5.72 -3.00 3.92
C GLY A 103 -5.62 -1.70 4.70
N PHE A 104 -4.82 -0.75 4.21
CA PHE A 104 -4.70 0.58 4.79
C PHE A 104 -6.03 1.35 4.74
N LYS A 105 -6.68 1.41 3.57
CA LYS A 105 -7.99 2.04 3.39
C LYS A 105 -9.00 1.50 4.39
N LYS A 106 -9.06 0.16 4.55
CA LYS A 106 -9.99 -0.50 5.47
C LYS A 106 -9.80 -0.04 6.91
N ASP A 107 -8.56 0.06 7.36
CA ASP A 107 -8.22 0.50 8.73
C ASP A 107 -8.51 1.99 8.97
N MET A 108 -8.50 2.80 7.90
CA MET A 108 -8.80 4.24 7.96
C MET A 108 -10.27 4.57 7.68
N ASN A 109 -11.05 3.61 7.17
CA ASN A 109 -12.41 3.85 6.73
C ASN A 109 -13.36 4.11 7.91
N ASN A 110 -14.30 5.05 7.73
CA ASN A 110 -15.32 5.42 8.73
C ASN A 110 -14.76 5.87 10.08
N LEU A 111 -13.47 6.25 10.18
CA LEU A 111 -12.94 6.87 11.39
C LEU A 111 -13.50 8.28 11.52
N VAL A 112 -14.08 8.57 12.67
CA VAL A 112 -14.57 9.90 13.05
C VAL A 112 -13.68 10.42 14.18
N MET A 113 -13.15 11.61 14.02
CA MET A 113 -12.27 12.25 15.01
C MET A 113 -13.01 13.41 15.69
N GLN A 114 -12.58 13.75 16.90
CA GLN A 114 -13.05 14.96 17.60
C GLN A 114 -12.63 16.23 16.85
N ASP A 115 -11.49 16.15 16.16
CA ASP A 115 -11.01 17.17 15.24
C ASP A 115 -11.66 16.96 13.85
N LEU A 116 -12.53 17.88 13.47
CA LEU A 116 -13.23 17.84 12.17
C LEU A 116 -12.27 17.95 10.99
N LYS A 117 -11.17 18.70 11.12
CA LYS A 117 -10.18 18.84 10.04
C LYS A 117 -9.45 17.52 9.80
N LEU A 118 -9.13 16.78 10.87
CA LEU A 118 -8.61 15.41 10.70
C LEU A 118 -9.64 14.48 10.06
N THR A 119 -10.92 14.66 10.37
CA THR A 119 -12.00 13.87 9.75
C THR A 119 -12.04 14.09 8.24
N ASP A 120 -11.99 15.34 7.81
CA ASP A 120 -11.96 15.69 6.38
C ASP A 120 -10.69 15.14 5.70
N MET A 121 -9.50 15.33 6.30
CA MET A 121 -8.25 14.78 5.75
C MET A 121 -8.27 13.25 5.64
N ASN A 122 -8.88 12.56 6.60
CA ASN A 122 -9.01 11.11 6.58
C ASN A 122 -9.99 10.64 5.50
N ASN A 123 -11.09 11.36 5.29
CA ASN A 123 -12.03 11.07 4.21
C ASN A 123 -11.37 11.23 2.85
N ASP A 124 -10.60 12.31 2.64
CA ASP A 124 -9.81 12.53 1.43
C ASP A 124 -8.79 11.39 1.21
N LEU A 125 -8.13 10.95 2.28
CA LEU A 125 -7.21 9.82 2.23
C LEU A 125 -7.91 8.53 1.77
N VAL A 126 -9.09 8.23 2.31
CA VAL A 126 -9.87 7.04 1.95
C VAL A 126 -10.34 7.12 0.49
N GLU A 127 -10.81 8.28 0.03
CA GLU A 127 -11.23 8.50 -1.35
C GLU A 127 -10.04 8.35 -2.33
N ASN A 128 -8.91 8.98 -2.02
CA ASN A 128 -7.70 8.89 -2.84
C ASN A 128 -7.12 7.46 -2.84
N SER A 129 -7.20 6.74 -1.72
CA SER A 129 -6.85 5.31 -1.67
C SER A 129 -7.75 4.49 -2.58
N ASN A 130 -9.06 4.78 -2.59
CA ASN A 130 -10.01 4.09 -3.46
C ASN A 130 -9.73 4.34 -4.95
N SER A 131 -9.43 5.59 -5.31
CA SER A 131 -9.06 5.96 -6.68
C SER A 131 -7.80 5.22 -7.14
N LEU A 132 -6.78 5.16 -6.29
CA LEU A 132 -5.54 4.44 -6.59
C LEU A 132 -5.78 2.93 -6.76
N ILE A 133 -6.59 2.31 -5.89
CA ILE A 133 -7.00 0.90 -6.03
C ILE A 133 -7.69 0.65 -7.38
N THR A 134 -8.59 1.54 -7.80
CA THR A 134 -9.29 1.42 -9.08
C THR A 134 -8.31 1.46 -10.26
N GLU A 135 -7.34 2.36 -10.26
CA GLU A 135 -6.30 2.44 -11.30
C GLU A 135 -5.43 1.19 -11.35
N ILE A 136 -4.99 0.68 -10.18
CA ILE A 136 -4.19 -0.56 -10.10
C ILE A 136 -4.98 -1.72 -10.71
N ASN A 137 -6.25 -1.87 -10.35
CA ASN A 137 -7.10 -2.94 -10.90
C ASN A 137 -7.32 -2.78 -12.40
N SER A 138 -7.49 -1.55 -12.89
CA SER A 138 -7.60 -1.26 -14.32
C SER A 138 -6.33 -1.70 -15.07
N LYS A 139 -5.15 -1.36 -14.52
CA LYS A 139 -3.85 -1.75 -15.06
C LYS A 139 -3.66 -3.27 -15.07
N ILE A 140 -3.99 -3.97 -13.98
CA ILE A 140 -3.95 -5.44 -13.92
C ILE A 140 -4.79 -6.06 -15.04
N ASN A 141 -6.05 -5.63 -15.19
CA ASN A 141 -6.95 -6.15 -16.23
C ASN A 141 -6.43 -5.87 -17.66
N ALA A 142 -5.83 -4.69 -17.85
CA ALA A 142 -5.26 -4.30 -19.14
C ALA A 142 -4.02 -5.15 -19.49
N LEU A 143 -3.18 -5.46 -18.50
CA LEU A 143 -2.02 -6.35 -18.63
C LEU A 143 -2.44 -7.79 -18.95
N GLU A 144 -3.55 -8.28 -18.40
CA GLU A 144 -4.11 -9.61 -18.74
C GLU A 144 -4.58 -9.71 -20.20
N SER A 145 -4.88 -8.57 -20.83
CA SER A 145 -5.41 -8.50 -22.19
C SER A 145 -4.33 -8.28 -23.25
N ILE A 146 -3.05 -8.39 -22.88
CA ILE A 146 -1.94 -8.22 -23.82
C ILE A 146 -1.98 -9.31 -24.91
N PRO A 147 -1.93 -8.94 -26.20
CA PRO A 147 -1.93 -9.91 -27.29
C PRO A 147 -0.68 -10.79 -27.29
N SER A 148 -0.82 -12.07 -27.63
CA SER A 148 0.26 -13.07 -27.58
C SER A 148 1.47 -12.69 -28.45
N GLU A 149 1.27 -11.97 -29.55
CA GLU A 149 2.35 -11.47 -30.40
C GLU A 149 3.30 -10.51 -29.67
N LYS A 150 2.83 -9.79 -28.64
CA LYS A 150 3.66 -8.89 -27.83
C LYS A 150 4.62 -9.66 -26.94
N HIS A 151 4.27 -10.88 -26.51
CA HIS A 151 5.14 -11.72 -25.69
C HIS A 151 6.38 -12.21 -26.45
N SER A 152 6.38 -12.14 -27.78
CA SER A 152 7.50 -12.55 -28.62
C SER A 152 8.50 -11.42 -28.92
N LEU A 153 8.27 -10.21 -28.41
CA LEU A 153 9.24 -9.12 -28.47
C LEU A 153 10.51 -9.49 -27.70
N ASP A 154 11.64 -8.89 -28.03
CA ASP A 154 12.77 -8.89 -27.09
C ASP A 154 12.38 -8.14 -25.80
N SER A 155 13.09 -8.42 -24.71
CA SER A 155 12.71 -7.94 -23.38
C SER A 155 12.70 -6.42 -23.26
N GLU A 156 13.62 -5.71 -23.93
CA GLU A 156 13.67 -4.24 -23.94
C GLU A 156 12.42 -3.67 -24.61
N ASN A 157 12.10 -4.14 -25.82
CA ASN A 157 10.88 -3.71 -26.53
C ASN A 157 9.59 -4.11 -25.82
N PHE A 158 9.60 -5.22 -25.06
CA PHE A 158 8.46 -5.61 -24.24
C PHE A 158 8.28 -4.68 -23.04
N ILE A 159 9.36 -4.33 -22.32
CA ILE A 159 9.36 -3.34 -21.23
C ILE A 159 8.82 -2.01 -21.71
N ASP A 160 9.38 -1.47 -22.80
CA ASP A 160 8.96 -0.19 -23.37
C ASP A 160 7.47 -0.18 -23.74
N TYR A 161 6.98 -1.30 -24.29
CA TYR A 161 5.57 -1.47 -24.59
C TYR A 161 4.72 -1.42 -23.31
N ILE A 162 5.15 -2.09 -22.24
CA ILE A 162 4.43 -2.09 -20.97
C ILE A 162 4.38 -0.68 -20.38
N GLU A 163 5.53 -0.02 -20.28
CA GLU A 163 5.63 1.31 -19.66
C GLU A 163 4.91 2.39 -20.47
N SER A 164 4.86 2.28 -21.80
CA SER A 164 4.19 3.27 -22.65
C SER A 164 2.66 3.14 -22.66
N ASN A 165 2.12 1.95 -22.37
CA ASN A 165 0.70 1.65 -22.57
C ASN A 165 -0.08 1.43 -21.28
N PHE A 166 0.61 1.13 -20.17
CA PHE A 166 -0.04 0.72 -18.93
C PHE A 166 0.51 1.51 -17.73
N GLN A 167 0.39 2.84 -17.74
CA GLN A 167 0.80 3.69 -16.62
C GLN A 167 -0.34 3.93 -15.64
N ILE A 168 -0.02 4.03 -14.35
CA ILE A 168 -0.95 4.57 -13.37
C ILE A 168 -0.85 6.10 -13.47
N SER A 169 -2.00 6.79 -13.44
CA SER A 169 -2.00 8.26 -13.51
C SER A 169 -1.18 8.88 -12.37
N GLU A 170 -0.15 9.66 -12.72
CA GLU A 170 0.69 10.42 -11.77
C GLU A 170 -0.16 11.29 -10.83
N ILE A 171 -1.20 11.94 -11.35
CA ILE A 171 -2.11 12.76 -10.54
C ILE A 171 -2.77 11.95 -9.40
N ILE A 172 -3.06 10.67 -9.63
CA ILE A 172 -3.73 9.82 -8.64
C ILE A 172 -2.73 9.34 -7.59
N THR A 173 -1.52 8.96 -7.99
CA THR A 173 -0.44 8.59 -7.06
C THR A 173 -0.03 9.78 -6.20
N GLU A 174 0.05 10.98 -6.78
CA GLU A 174 0.32 12.23 -6.07
C GLU A 174 -0.76 12.56 -5.05
N LYS A 175 -2.04 12.46 -5.41
CA LYS A 175 -3.16 12.71 -4.48
C LYS A 175 -3.08 11.82 -3.25
N PHE A 176 -2.89 10.50 -3.45
CA PHE A 176 -2.73 9.56 -2.35
C PHE A 176 -1.52 9.92 -1.46
N GLY A 177 -0.35 10.16 -2.08
CA GLY A 177 0.86 10.55 -1.36
C GLY A 177 0.71 11.87 -0.58
N ASN A 178 0.01 12.85 -1.16
CA ASN A 178 -0.23 14.15 -0.54
C ASN A 178 -1.22 14.06 0.63
N SER A 179 -2.23 13.18 0.59
CA SER A 179 -3.10 12.92 1.74
C SER A 179 -2.29 12.39 2.94
N ILE A 180 -1.41 11.42 2.71
CA ILE A 180 -0.52 10.88 3.76
C ILE A 180 0.39 11.96 4.34
N LYS A 181 1.05 12.74 3.47
CA LYS A 181 1.95 13.82 3.90
C LYS A 181 1.20 14.87 4.74
N SER A 182 0.00 15.27 4.30
CA SER A 182 -0.81 16.29 4.98
C SER A 182 -1.22 15.85 6.38
N ILE A 183 -1.66 14.59 6.55
CA ILE A 183 -2.00 14.04 7.86
C ILE A 183 -0.77 14.00 8.76
N LYS A 184 0.37 13.49 8.28
CA LYS A 184 1.62 13.45 9.07
C LYS A 184 2.05 14.83 9.54
N SER A 185 2.01 15.83 8.65
CA SER A 185 2.34 17.21 8.98
C SER A 185 1.39 17.79 10.03
N TYR A 186 0.09 17.54 9.89
CA TYR A 186 -0.91 18.02 10.85
C TYR A 186 -0.71 17.42 12.24
N LEU A 187 -0.57 16.08 12.33
CA LEU A 187 -0.36 15.38 13.60
C LEU A 187 0.93 15.84 14.30
N ASN A 188 2.01 16.06 13.54
CA ASN A 188 3.24 16.59 14.11
C ASN A 188 3.08 17.99 14.68
N ILE A 189 2.22 18.83 14.11
CA ILE A 189 1.94 20.16 14.67
C ILE A 189 1.14 20.02 15.97
N GLU A 190 0.05 19.26 15.96
CA GLU A 190 -0.85 19.18 17.12
C GLU A 190 -0.24 18.46 18.32
N LEU A 191 0.59 17.44 18.11
CA LEU A 191 1.22 16.68 19.21
C LEU A 191 2.38 17.42 19.90
N ASN A 192 2.88 18.50 19.29
CA ASN A 192 3.98 19.32 19.81
C ASN A 192 3.53 20.68 20.37
N LYS A 193 2.21 20.92 20.49
CA LYS A 193 1.63 22.10 21.14
C LYS A 193 1.48 21.88 22.64
#